data_AF-A0A1V2UN58-F1
#
_entry.id   AF-A0A1V2UN58-F1
#
_cell.length_a   1.000
_cell.length_b   1.000
_cell.length_c   1.000
_cell.angle_alpha   90.00
_cell.angle_beta   90.00
_cell.angle_gamma   90.00
#
_symmetry.space_group_name_H-M   'P 1'
#
loop_
_entity.id
_entity.type
_entity.pdbx_description
1 polymer ?
#
loop_
_entity_poly.entity_id
_entity_poly.type
_entity_poly.pdbx_seq_one_letter_code
_entity_poly.pdbx_strand_id
1 'polypeptide(L)'
;MKKMLMVSVLFLSACSSPPEPPQVDWEQNPETVNTQLMDWQPTYSVIKSDKVNSSWVKVIHNFRPENRLYDDAVFYSVAHSDSVIV
;
A
#
# COMPACT_ATOMS: atom_id res chain seq x y z
N MET A 1 38.68 43.14 -0.56
CA MET A 1 38.42 41.70 -0.30
C MET A 1 37.56 41.46 0.94
N LYS A 2 37.94 41.94 2.14
CA LYS A 2 37.13 41.77 3.37
C LYS A 2 35.67 42.26 3.30
N LYS A 3 35.41 43.39 2.65
CA LYS A 3 34.04 43.95 2.51
C LYS A 3 33.13 43.08 1.61
N MET A 4 33.67 42.52 0.53
CA MET A 4 32.93 41.60 -0.34
C MET A 4 32.60 40.28 0.36
N LEU A 5 33.52 39.75 1.17
CA LEU A 5 33.31 38.55 1.98
C LEU A 5 32.20 38.73 3.03
N MET A 6 32.08 39.93 3.61
CA MET A 6 31.07 40.21 4.62
C MET A 6 29.66 40.30 4.02
N VAL A 7 29.55 40.81 2.79
CA VAL A 7 28.29 40.89 2.05
C VAL A 7 27.80 39.50 1.63
N SER A 8 28.69 38.62 1.18
CA SER A 8 28.31 37.25 0.81
C SER A 8 27.80 36.42 2.01
N VAL A 9 28.38 36.59 3.20
CA VAL A 9 27.90 35.92 4.43
C VAL A 9 26.48 36.38 4.82
N LEU A 10 26.15 37.66 4.63
CA LEU A 10 24.81 38.20 4.90
C LEU A 10 23.74 37.68 3.93
N PHE A 11 24.10 37.45 2.66
CA PHE A 11 23.19 36.85 1.68
C PHE A 11 22.98 35.34 1.89
N LEU A 12 23.99 34.65 2.45
CA LEU A 12 23.89 33.21 2.78
C LEU A 12 23.03 32.93 4.02
N SER A 13 22.82 33.91 4.91
CA SER A 13 21.91 33.79 6.06
C SER A 13 20.44 34.07 5.73
N ALA A 14 20.11 34.38 4.48
CA ALA A 14 18.74 34.71 4.06
C ALA A 14 17.85 33.47 3.83
N CYS A 15 18.38 32.26 3.95
CA CYS A 15 17.57 31.04 4.01
C CYS A 15 16.99 30.88 5.42
N SER A 16 15.98 31.68 5.74
CA SER A 16 15.19 31.52 6.97
C SER A 16 14.57 30.13 6.99
N SER A 17 14.52 29.52 8.17
CA SER A 17 13.76 28.29 8.38
C SER A 17 12.30 28.49 7.94
N PRO A 18 11.63 27.43 7.47
CA PRO A 18 10.19 27.47 7.22
C PRO A 18 9.44 28.00 8.45
N PRO A 19 8.30 28.69 8.27
CA PRO A 19 7.43 29.01 9.39
C PRO A 19 7.05 27.73 10.13
N GLU A 20 6.79 27.84 11.42
CA GLU A 20 6.31 26.73 12.22
C GLU A 20 5.02 26.18 11.60
N PRO A 21 4.85 24.84 11.51
CA PRO A 21 3.63 24.28 10.98
C PRO A 21 2.43 24.75 11.81
N PRO A 22 1.27 24.99 11.17
CA PRO A 22 0.05 25.31 11.90
C PRO A 22 -0.22 24.22 12.94
N GLN A 23 -0.39 24.63 14.18
CA GLN A 23 -0.68 23.71 15.28
C GLN A 23 -2.14 23.26 15.19
N VAL A 24 -2.39 22.02 15.59
CA VAL A 24 -3.74 21.46 15.66
C VAL A 24 -4.51 22.20 16.75
N ASP A 25 -5.70 22.69 16.41
CA ASP A 25 -6.64 23.25 17.39
C ASP A 25 -7.40 22.09 18.07
N TRP A 26 -7.08 21.84 19.33
CA TRP A 26 -7.69 20.79 20.15
C TRP A 26 -9.01 21.22 20.81
N GLU A 27 -9.35 22.51 20.78
CA GLU A 27 -10.59 23.05 21.35
C GLU A 27 -11.72 23.07 20.31
N GLN A 28 -11.37 22.98 19.03
CA GLN A 28 -12.33 22.88 17.94
C GLN A 28 -13.04 21.52 17.94
N ASN A 29 -14.32 21.53 17.53
CA ASN A 29 -15.07 20.29 17.35
C ASN A 29 -14.42 19.41 16.27
N PRO A 30 -14.22 18.11 16.52
CA PRO A 30 -13.62 17.21 15.55
C PRO A 30 -14.50 17.04 14.31
N GLU A 31 -13.91 17.18 13.13
CA GLU A 31 -14.56 16.94 11.84
C GLU A 31 -14.15 15.58 11.26
N THR A 32 -15.11 14.87 10.64
CA THR A 32 -14.82 13.59 9.97
C THR A 32 -14.28 13.87 8.57
N VAL A 33 -13.00 13.53 8.34
CA VAL A 33 -12.28 13.81 7.09
C VAL A 33 -12.47 12.75 5.98
N ASN A 34 -13.04 11.57 6.32
CA ASN A 34 -13.08 10.40 5.42
C ASN A 34 -14.50 9.92 5.12
N THR A 35 -15.49 10.82 5.11
CA THR A 35 -16.93 10.46 4.97
C THR A 35 -17.30 9.77 3.65
N GLN A 36 -16.43 9.84 2.64
CA GLN A 36 -16.65 9.22 1.32
C GLN A 36 -15.90 7.90 1.12
N LEU A 37 -14.98 7.54 2.03
CA LEU A 37 -14.31 6.25 1.96
C LEU A 37 -15.27 5.19 2.50
N MET A 38 -15.50 4.14 1.72
CA MET A 38 -16.27 3.00 2.19
C MET A 38 -15.55 2.36 3.37
N ASP A 39 -16.32 1.96 4.38
CA ASP A 39 -15.81 1.06 5.42
C ASP A 39 -15.29 -0.21 4.75
N TRP A 40 -13.99 -0.48 4.88
CA TRP A 40 -13.44 -1.73 4.39
C TRP A 40 -14.08 -2.88 5.16
N GLN A 41 -14.63 -3.83 4.43
CA GLN A 41 -15.17 -5.07 4.98
C GLN A 41 -14.35 -6.24 4.41
N PRO A 42 -14.01 -7.25 5.24
CA PRO A 42 -13.35 -8.45 4.73
C PRO A 42 -14.23 -9.15 3.70
N THR A 43 -13.71 -9.33 2.49
CA THR A 43 -14.35 -10.17 1.49
C THR A 43 -13.76 -11.57 1.59
N TYR A 44 -14.56 -12.55 2.00
CA TYR A 44 -14.17 -13.96 2.04
C TYR A 44 -14.36 -14.68 0.69
N SER A 45 -14.63 -13.93 -0.38
CA SER A 45 -14.72 -14.46 -1.74
C SER A 45 -13.41 -14.28 -2.49
N VAL A 46 -13.11 -15.24 -3.35
CA VAL A 46 -12.00 -15.15 -4.29
C VAL A 46 -12.47 -14.40 -5.53
N ILE A 47 -11.77 -13.33 -5.90
CA ILE A 47 -12.01 -12.64 -7.17
C ILE A 47 -11.36 -13.49 -8.27
N LYS A 48 -12.19 -14.20 -9.05
CA LYS A 48 -11.72 -15.00 -10.17
C LYS A 48 -11.29 -14.10 -11.34
N SER A 49 -10.33 -14.56 -12.14
CA SER A 49 -10.00 -13.92 -13.42
C SER A 49 -11.16 -14.10 -14.40
N ASP A 50 -11.59 -13.02 -15.04
CA ASP A 50 -12.67 -13.04 -16.05
C ASP A 50 -12.34 -13.90 -17.27
N LYS A 51 -11.04 -14.06 -17.56
CA LYS A 51 -10.54 -14.88 -18.67
C LYS A 51 -9.48 -15.84 -18.16
N VAL A 52 -9.72 -17.12 -18.42
CA VAL A 52 -8.71 -18.17 -18.33
C VAL A 52 -8.33 -18.52 -19.76
N ASN A 53 -7.11 -18.16 -20.17
CA ASN A 53 -6.63 -18.53 -21.49
C ASN A 53 -6.27 -20.02 -21.44
N SER A 54 -7.00 -20.86 -22.18
CA SER A 54 -6.82 -22.32 -22.32
C SER A 54 -7.29 -23.22 -21.17
N SER A 55 -7.38 -24.51 -21.44
CA SER A 55 -7.64 -25.56 -20.44
C SER A 55 -6.33 -26.00 -19.78
N TRP A 56 -6.30 -25.99 -18.46
CA TRP A 56 -5.14 -26.40 -17.68
C TRP A 56 -5.55 -27.28 -16.50
N VAL A 57 -4.60 -28.08 -16.01
CA VAL A 57 -4.74 -28.88 -14.79
C VAL A 57 -3.46 -28.73 -13.98
N LYS A 58 -3.59 -28.47 -12.68
CA LYS A 58 -2.48 -28.45 -11.72
C LYS A 58 -2.65 -29.59 -10.74
N VAL A 59 -1.67 -30.49 -10.69
CA VAL A 59 -1.59 -31.55 -9.68
C VAL A 59 -0.67 -31.10 -8.56
N ILE A 60 -1.17 -31.14 -7.32
CA ILE A 60 -0.42 -30.76 -6.11
C ILE A 60 -0.17 -32.02 -5.29
N HIS A 61 1.09 -32.45 -5.20
CA HIS A 61 1.47 -33.60 -4.38
C HIS A 61 1.90 -33.17 -2.99
N ASN A 62 1.60 -34.00 -1.98
CA ASN A 62 1.99 -33.79 -0.59
C ASN A 62 1.53 -32.42 -0.04
N PHE A 63 0.26 -32.07 -0.31
CA PHE A 63 -0.34 -30.86 0.21
C PHE A 63 -0.30 -30.85 1.75
N ARG A 64 0.16 -29.73 2.29
CA ARG A 64 0.15 -29.36 3.71
C ARG A 64 -0.59 -28.03 3.85
N PRO A 65 -1.66 -27.96 4.66
CA PRO A 65 -2.49 -26.76 4.76
C PRO A 65 -1.76 -25.57 5.38
N GLU A 66 -0.76 -25.82 6.22
CA GLU A 66 -0.04 -24.78 6.97
C GLU A 66 1.47 -24.99 6.90
N ASN A 67 2.20 -23.92 7.16
CA ASN A 67 3.66 -23.93 7.36
C ASN A 67 4.46 -24.50 6.18
N ARG A 68 3.96 -24.30 4.95
CA ARG A 68 4.67 -24.62 3.71
C ARG A 68 4.61 -23.44 2.76
N LEU A 69 5.76 -23.08 2.18
CA LEU A 69 5.82 -22.16 1.06
C LEU A 69 5.38 -22.90 -0.21
N TYR A 70 4.35 -22.37 -0.85
CA TYR A 70 3.92 -22.78 -2.18
C TYR A 70 4.37 -21.73 -3.20
N ASP A 71 4.56 -22.18 -4.42
CA ASP A 71 4.77 -21.31 -5.57
C ASP A 71 3.47 -20.56 -5.92
N ASP A 72 3.59 -19.36 -6.48
CA ASP A 72 2.46 -18.51 -6.87
C ASP A 72 1.47 -19.22 -7.80
N ALA A 73 1.95 -20.15 -8.64
CA ALA A 73 1.09 -20.94 -9.51
C ALA A 73 0.12 -21.84 -8.73
N VAL A 74 0.47 -22.28 -7.52
CA VAL A 74 -0.44 -23.06 -6.67
C VAL A 74 -1.58 -22.18 -6.18
N PHE A 75 -1.29 -20.98 -5.69
CA PHE A 75 -2.31 -20.04 -5.26
C PHE A 75 -3.23 -19.63 -6.41
N TYR A 76 -2.65 -19.33 -7.58
CA TYR A 76 -3.42 -19.06 -8.80
C TYR A 76 -4.34 -20.25 -9.14
N SER A 77 -3.82 -21.47 -9.09
CA SER A 77 -4.63 -22.65 -9.43
C SER A 77 -5.80 -22.87 -8.48
N VAL A 78 -5.59 -22.71 -7.16
CA VAL A 78 -6.68 -22.86 -6.17
C VAL A 78 -7.72 -21.75 -6.32
N ALA A 79 -7.28 -20.52 -6.58
CA ALA A 79 -8.16 -19.36 -6.72
C ALA A 79 -9.00 -19.39 -8.01
N HIS A 80 -8.44 -19.89 -9.11
CA HIS A 80 -9.02 -19.74 -10.45
C HIS A 80 -9.50 -21.05 -11.09
N SER A 81 -9.34 -22.20 -10.42
CA SER A 81 -9.98 -23.44 -10.85
C SER A 81 -11.51 -23.37 -10.79
N ASP A 82 -12.17 -23.96 -11.78
CA ASP A 82 -13.61 -24.20 -11.74
C ASP A 82 -13.99 -25.41 -10.90
N SER A 83 -13.05 -26.36 -10.75
CA SER A 83 -13.21 -27.55 -9.93
C SER A 83 -11.91 -27.92 -9.24
N VAL A 84 -12.01 -28.35 -7.98
CA VAL A 84 -10.89 -28.85 -7.17
C VAL A 84 -11.31 -30.22 -6.63
N ILE A 85 -10.45 -31.21 -6.85
CA ILE A 85 -10.64 -32.59 -6.38
C ILE A 85 -9.48 -32.90 -5.44
N VAL A 86 -9.77 -33.45 -4.25
CA VAL A 86 -8.80 -33.72 -3.17
C VAL A 86 -8.74 -35.21 -2.88
#